data_AF-A0A7D7G1M5-F1
#
_entry.id   AF-A0A7D7G1M5-F1
#
_cell.length_a   1.000
_cell.length_b   1.000
_cell.length_c   1.000
_cell.angle_alpha   90.00
_cell.angle_beta   90.00
_cell.angle_gamma   90.00
#
_symmetry.space_group_name_H-M   'P 1'
#
loop_
_entity.id
_entity.type
_entity.pdbx_description
1 polymer ?
#
loop_
_entity_poly.entity_id
_entity_poly.type
_entity_poly.pdbx_seq_one_letter_code
_entity_poly.pdbx_strand_id
1 'polypeptide(L)' 'MKVVITFFWAFLITQVTFFLGASLSGMQYHFSHATALAVAATLSVIIITKMLPPIQKAEKSHEVSH' A
#
# COMPACT_ATOMS: atom_id res chain seq x y z
N MET A 1 12.06 7.98 -7.11
CA MET A 1 10.94 7.83 -8.08
C MET A 1 10.04 6.62 -7.79
N LYS A 2 10.58 5.42 -7.53
CA LYS A 2 9.76 4.21 -7.30
C LYS A 2 8.83 4.26 -6.07
N VAL A 3 9.27 4.87 -4.96
CA VAL A 3 8.48 4.91 -3.70
C VAL A 3 7.17 5.67 -3.86
N VAL A 4 7.16 6.80 -4.57
CA VAL A 4 5.94 7.62 -4.77
C VAL A 4 4.89 6.86 -5.59
N ILE A 5 5.34 6.13 -6.62
CA ILE A 5 4.47 5.29 -7.46
C ILE A 5 3.92 4.11 -6.67
N THR A 6 4.75 3.45 -5.86
CA THR A 6 4.30 2.37 -4.97
C THR A 6 3.30 2.87 -3.95
N PHE A 7 3.49 4.10 -3.44
CA PHE A 7 2.57 4.73 -2.50
C PHE A 7 1.20 5.01 -3.14
N PHE A 8 1.21 5.53 -4.37
CA PHE A 8 0.00 5.80 -5.14
C PHE A 8 -0.79 4.52 -5.45
N TRP A 9 -0.09 3.46 -5.87
CA TRP A 9 -0.70 2.15 -6.09
C TRP A 9 -1.25 1.52 -4.80
N ALA A 10 -0.51 1.59 -3.69
CA ALA A 10 -0.97 1.07 -2.40
C ALA A 10 -2.22 1.80 -1.88
N PHE A 11 -2.28 3.11 -2.09
CA PHE A 11 -3.45 3.92 -1.75
C PHE A 11 -4.69 3.52 -2.56
N LEU A 12 -4.54 3.34 -3.88
CA LEU A 12 -5.60 2.88 -4.76
C LEU A 12 -6.13 1.49 -4.36
N ILE A 13 -5.24 0.52 -4.10
CA ILE A 13 -5.64 -0.83 -3.68
C ILE A 13 -6.38 -0.79 -2.35
N THR A 14 -5.92 0.02 -1.38
CA THR A 14 -6.58 0.18 -0.07
C THR A 14 -8.03 0.67 -0.21
N GLN A 15 -8.27 1.66 -1.07
CA GLN A 15 -9.63 2.15 -1.33
C GLN A 15 -10.55 1.08 -1.92
N VAL A 16 -10.05 0.31 -2.89
CA VAL A 16 -10.80 -0.79 -3.51
C VAL A 16 -11.09 -1.90 -2.51
N THR A 17 -10.11 -2.31 -1.70
CA THR A 17 -10.31 -3.31 -0.64
C THR A 17 -11.35 -2.85 0.37
N PHE A 18 -11.36 -1.57 0.73
CA PHE A 18 -12.34 -1.03 1.66
C PHE A 18 -13.75 -0.99 1.07
N PHE A 19 -13.88 -0.59 -0.20
CA PHE A 19 -15.13 -0.64 -0.93
C PHE A 19 -15.66 -2.09 -1.04
N LEU A 20 -14.77 -3.05 -1.30
CA LEU A 20 -15.11 -4.46 -1.40
C LEU A 20 -15.56 -5.00 -0.03
N GLY A 21 -14.86 -4.65 1.05
CA GLY A 21 -15.22 -5.01 2.42
C GLY A 21 -16.57 -4.44 2.85
N ALA A 22 -16.87 -3.18 2.49
CA ALA A 22 -18.17 -2.56 2.71
C ALA A 22 -19.28 -3.27 1.90
N SER A 23 -19.00 -3.64 0.65
CA SER A 23 -19.94 -4.38 -0.20
C SER A 23 -20.24 -5.78 0.36
N LEU A 24 -19.23 -6.46 0.89
CA LEU A 24 -19.35 -7.77 1.53
C LEU A 24 -20.12 -7.72 2.85
N SER A 25 -20.03 -6.61 3.59
CA SER A 25 -20.73 -6.44 4.86
C SER A 25 -22.18 -5.98 4.70
N GLY A 26 -22.66 -5.77 3.46
CA GLY A 26 -24.05 -5.37 3.17
C GLY A 26 -24.43 -4.00 3.75
N MET A 27 -23.45 -3.23 4.21
CA MET A 27 -23.65 -1.94 4.87
C MET A 27 -23.56 -0.80 3.85
N GLN A 28 -24.27 0.30 4.09
CA GLN A 28 -24.13 1.48 3.24
C GLN A 28 -22.69 2.01 3.24
N TYR A 29 -22.14 2.21 2.05
CA TYR A 29 -20.81 2.77 1.87
C TYR A 29 -20.81 4.23 2.34
N HIS A 30 -20.28 4.47 3.54
CA HIS A 30 -20.05 5.81 4.04
C HIS A 30 -18.64 6.28 3.63
N PHE A 31 -18.58 7.22 2.69
CA PHE A 31 -17.33 7.79 2.19
C PHE A 31 -16.42 8.32 3.31
N SER A 32 -17.00 8.88 4.37
CA SER A 32 -16.25 9.36 5.54
C SER A 32 -15.51 8.25 6.28
N HIS A 33 -16.14 7.08 6.46
CA HIS A 33 -15.50 5.91 7.07
C HIS A 33 -14.42 5.33 6.16
N ALA A 34 -14.67 5.27 4.85
CA ALA A 34 -13.68 4.81 3.88
C ALA A 34 -12.44 5.71 3.83
N THR A 35 -12.63 7.03 3.91
CA THR A 35 -11.53 7.99 3.93
C THR A 35 -10.73 7.87 5.22
N ALA A 36 -11.39 7.76 6.38
CA ALA A 36 -10.71 7.58 7.66
C ALA A 36 -9.87 6.29 7.70
N LEU A 37 -10.43 5.18 7.19
CA LEU A 37 -9.73 3.90 7.19
C LEU A 37 -8.61 3.83 6.16
N ALA A 38 -8.76 4.49 5.01
CA ALA A 38 -7.69 4.64 4.03
C ALA A 38 -6.51 5.48 4.57
N VAL A 39 -6.79 6.56 5.31
CA VAL A 39 -5.75 7.33 6.00
C VAL A 39 -5.04 6.48 7.06
N ALA A 40 -5.80 5.73 7.87
CA ALA A 40 -5.24 4.84 8.88
C ALA A 40 -4.37 3.72 8.26
N ALA A 41 -4.83 3.07 7.20
CA ALA A 41 -4.08 2.04 6.49
C ALA A 41 -2.80 2.59 5.85
N THR A 42 -2.87 3.79 5.27
CA THR A 42 -1.71 4.48 4.68
C THR A 42 -0.66 4.79 5.75
N LEU A 43 -1.09 5.28 6.92
CA LEU A 43 -0.20 5.51 8.07
C LEU A 43 0.46 4.21 8.54
N SER A 44 -0.30 3.11 8.66
CA SER A 44 0.25 1.80 9.02
C SER A 44 1.32 1.31 8.04
N VAL A 45 1.12 1.49 6.73
CA VAL A 45 2.12 1.11 5.71
C VAL A 45 3.40 1.94 5.86
N ILE A 46 3.30 3.24 6.14
CA ILE A 46 4.48 4.09 6.38
C ILE A 46 5.26 3.59 7.60
N ILE A 47 4.55 3.33 8.71
CA ILE A 47 5.15 2.87 9.97
C ILE A 47 5.87 1.54 9.74
N ILE A 48 5.19 0.57 9.11
CA ILE A 48 5.77 -0.75 8.79
C ILE A 48 7.00 -0.59 7.89
N THR A 49 6.92 0.23 6.84
CA THR A 49 8.04 0.49 5.92
C THR A 49 9.23 1.14 6.63
N LYS A 50 9.00 1.96 7.66
CA LYS A 50 10.05 2.57 8.48
C LYS A 50 10.64 1.61 9.51
N MET A 51 9.86 0.65 10.00
CA MET A 51 10.35 -0.38 10.92
C MET A 51 11.08 -1.52 10.21
N LEU A 52 10.75 -1.78 8.95
CA LEU A 52 11.48 -2.76 8.13
C LEU A 52 12.89 -2.23 7.83
N PRO A 53 13.95 -3.04 8.06
CA PRO A 53 15.29 -2.69 7.64
C PRO A 53 15.33 -2.51 6.11
N PRO A 54 16.15 -1.59 5.60
CA PRO A 54 16.23 -1.36 4.17
C PRO A 54 16.60 -2.66 3.46
N ILE A 55 15.68 -3.18 2.64
CA ILE A 55 15.95 -4.32 1.78
C ILE A 55 17.04 -3.87 0.82
N GLN A 56 18.27 -4.34 1.03
CA GLN A 56 19.34 -4.21 0.06
C GLN A 56 18.83 -4.86 -1.21
N LYS A 57 18.57 -4.04 -2.24
CA LYS A 57 18.33 -4.55 -3.58
C LYS A 57 19.50 -5.47 -3.91
N ALA A 58 19.22 -6.74 -4.12
CA ALA A 58 20.15 -7.67 -4.73
C ALA A 58 20.37 -7.25 -6.19
N GLU A 59 21.17 -6.21 -6.39
CA GLU A 59 21.77 -5.86 -7.67
C GLU A 59 23.11 -6.59 -7.75
N LYS A 60 23.07 -7.89 -8.00
CA LYS A 60 24.29 -8.65 -8.32
C LYS A 60 23.97 -9.94 -9.07
N SER A 61 23.48 -9.85 -10.32
CA SER A 61 23.51 -11.02 -11.22
C SER A 61 23.22 -10.69 -12.70
N HIS A 62 23.84 -9.66 -13.27
CA HIS A 62 23.99 -9.57 -14.74
C HIS A 62 25.34 -8.95 -15.12
N GLU A 63 26.41 -9.36 -14.43
CA GLU A 63 27.80 -9.10 -14.83
C GLU A 63 28.60 -10.41 -14.80
N VAL A 64 28.15 -11.39 -15.60
CA VAL A 64 28.94 -12.51 -16.15
C VAL A 64 28.16 -12.87 -17.42
N SER A 65 28.67 -12.82 -18.65
CA SER A 65 30.02 -13.00 -19.16
C SER A 65 30.19 -12.15 -20.43
N HIS A 66 31.39 -11.59 -20.59
CA HIS A 66 32.01 -11.36 -21.90
C HIS A 66 32.08 -12.65 -22.73
#